data_AF-A0A966SQF8-F1
#
_entry.id   AF-A0A966SQF8-F1
#
_cell.length_a   1.000
_cell.length_b   1.000
_cell.length_c   1.000
_cell.angle_alpha   90.00
_cell.angle_beta   90.00
_cell.angle_gamma   90.00
#
_symmetry.space_group_name_H-M   'P 1'
#
loop_
_entity.id
_entity.type
_entity.pdbx_description
1 polymer ?
#
loop_
_entity_poly.entity_id
_entity_poly.type
_entity_poly.pdbx_seq_one_letter_code
_entity_poly.pdbx_strand_id
1 'polypeptide(L)' 'VGILNFAPIVLQVPEDVTVNGVNLAIELENLSYFIQG' A
#
# COMPACT_ATOMS: atom_id res chain seq x y z
N VAL A 1 16.28 5.16 2.86
CA VAL A 1 15.74 3.81 3.20
C VAL A 1 14.23 3.84 2.98
N GLY A 2 13.60 2.72 2.60
CA GLY A 2 12.17 2.69 2.27
C GLY A 2 11.38 1.66 3.09
N ILE A 3 10.14 1.99 3.44
CA ILE A 3 9.19 1.11 4.12
C ILE A 3 8.02 0.83 3.18
N LEU A 4 7.68 -0.45 3.02
CA LEU A 4 6.42 -0.88 2.41
C LEU A 4 5.43 -1.23 3.52
N ASN A 5 4.37 -0.43 3.66
CA ASN A 5 3.44 -0.50 4.77
C ASN A 5 2.12 -1.15 4.35
N PHE A 6 1.87 -2.36 4.86
CA PHE A 6 0.60 -3.07 4.67
C PHE A 6 -0.39 -2.84 5.82
N ALA A 7 -0.01 -2.10 6.86
CA ALA A 7 -0.88 -1.79 7.98
C ALA A 7 -1.77 -0.57 7.64
N PRO A 8 -3.02 -0.53 8.13
CA PRO A 8 -3.95 0.58 7.88
C PRO A 8 -3.68 1.76 8.83
N ILE A 9 -2.41 2.18 8.94
CA ILE A 9 -1.99 3.27 9.81
C ILE A 9 -0.92 4.12 9.13
N VAL A 10 -0.94 5.43 9.41
CA VAL A 10 0.09 6.37 8.97
C VAL A 10 1.28 6.27 9.92
N LEU A 11 2.45 5.94 9.37
CA LEU A 11 3.69 5.87 10.14
C LEU A 11 4.30 7.27 10.26
N GLN A 12 4.70 7.66 11.47
CA GLN A 12 5.58 8.80 11.67
C GLN A 12 7.02 8.34 11.45
N VAL A 13 7.68 8.94 10.45
CA VAL A 13 9.06 8.62 10.09
C VAL A 13 9.84 9.92 9.81
N PRO A 14 11.18 9.89 9.89
CA PRO A 14 12.03 10.99 9.43
C PRO A 14 11.83 11.31 7.94
N GLU A 15 12.13 12.56 7.53
CA GLU A 15 11.88 13.06 6.16
C GLU A 15 12.68 12.32 5.07
N ASP A 16 13.82 11.73 5.43
CA ASP A 16 14.66 10.95 4.51
C ASP A 16 14.16 9.51 4.29
N VAL A 17 13.04 9.14 4.93
CA VAL A 17 12.42 7.81 4.83
C VAL A 17 11.18 7.86 3.95
N THR A 18 11.20 7.10 2.85
CA THR A 18 10.03 6.92 1.99
C THR A 18 9.12 5.83 2.58
N VAL A 19 7.81 6.12 2.67
CA VAL A 19 6.79 5.14 3.09
C VAL A 19 5.80 4.94 1.95
N ASN A 20 5.66 3.69 1.49
CA ASN A 20 4.70 3.28 0.48
C ASN A 20 3.58 2.48 1.17
N GLY A 21 2.38 3.04 1.26
CA GLY A 21 1.21 2.33 1.77
C GLY A 21 0.62 1.38 0.72
N VAL A 22 0.31 0.15 1.11
CA VAL A 22 -0.36 -0.84 0.27
C VAL A 22 -1.69 -1.21 0.90
N ASN A 23 -2.80 -0.92 0.19
CA ASN A 23 -4.13 -1.36 0.60
C ASN A 23 -4.51 -2.64 -0.15
N LEU A 24 -4.28 -3.79 0.48
CA LEU A 24 -4.54 -5.10 -0.14
C LEU A 24 -5.98 -5.31 -0.59
N ALA A 25 -6.96 -4.71 0.09
CA ALA A 25 -8.36 -4.85 -0.31
C ALA A 25 -8.60 -4.21 -1.69
N ILE A 26 -8.06 -3.01 -1.89
CA ILE A 26 -8.12 -2.30 -3.18
C ILE A 26 -7.32 -3.05 -4.25
N GLU A 27 -6.13 -3.55 -3.91
CA GLU A 27 -5.31 -4.30 -4.88
C GLU A 27 -6.02 -5.58 -5.37
N LEU A 28 -6.69 -6.30 -4.47
CA LEU A 28 -7.46 -7.49 -4.82
C LEU A 28 -8.72 -7.13 -5.61
N GLU A 29 -9.38 -6.01 -5.30
CA GLU A 29 -10.53 -5.52 -6.06
C GLU A 29 -10.12 -5.16 -7.50
N ASN A 30 -9.02 -4.41 -7.66
CA ASN A 30 -8.46 -4.06 -8.97
C ASN A 30 -8.10 -5.31 -9.78
N LEU A 31 -7.44 -6.28 -9.14
CA LEU A 31 -7.10 -7.56 -9.77
C LEU A 31 -8.35 -8.33 -10.19
N SER A 32 -9.36 -8.40 -9.31
CA SER A 32 -10.62 -9.06 -9.57
C SER A 32 -11.36 -8.42 -10.76
N TYR A 33 -11.38 -7.09 -10.83
CA TYR A 33 -11.93 -6.34 -11.97
C TYR A 33 -11.21 -6.70 -13.27
N PHE A 34 -9.88 -6.75 -13.27
CA PHE A 34 -9.07 -7.08 -14.43
C PHE A 34 -9.26 -8.51 -14.95
N ILE A 35 -9.57 -9.47 -14.07
CA ILE A 35 -9.77 -10.87 -14.46
C ILE A 35 -11.21 -11.13 -14.94
N GLN A 36 -12.18 -10.36 -14.44
CA GLN A 36 -13.60 -10.55 -14.77
C GLN A 36 -14.07 -9.78 -16.02
N GLY A 37 -13.30 -8.79 -16.50
CA GLY A 37 -13.54 -8.09 -17.77
C GLY A 37 -12.97 -8.82 -18.98
#